data_AF-A0A928TY96-F1
#
_entry.id   AF-A0A928TY96-F1
#
_cell.length_a   1.000
_cell.length_b   1.000
_cell.length_c   1.000
_cell.angle_alpha   90.00
_cell.angle_beta   90.00
_cell.angle_gamma   90.00
#
_symmetry.space_group_name_H-M   'P 1'
#
loop_
_entity.id
_entity.type
_entity.pdbx_description
1 polymer ?
#
loop_
_entity_poly.entity_id
_entity_poly.type
_entity_poly.pdbx_seq_one_letter_code
_entity_poly.pdbx_strand_id
1 'polypeptide(L)' 'MPLEGLIQFDTAVNPGNSGGPLLNRQGQVIGIVTALANPAEQNFFVGIGFAVPIGTAVSAAGGPDY' A
#
# COMPACT_ATOMS: atom_id res chain seq x y z
N MET A 1 -6.51 7.74 -15.35
CA MET A 1 -5.12 7.25 -15.29
C MET A 1 -5.07 6.09 -14.32
N PRO A 2 -4.31 5.01 -14.59
CA PRO A 2 -3.97 4.04 -13.55
C PRO A 2 -3.10 4.70 -12.47
N LEU A 3 -3.01 4.09 -11.29
CA LEU A 3 -1.94 4.41 -10.34
C LEU A 3 -0.76 3.50 -10.65
N GLU A 4 0.40 4.10 -10.92
CA GLU A 4 1.63 3.40 -11.31
C GLU A 4 2.64 3.41 -10.14
N GLY A 5 3.56 2.44 -10.11
CA GLY A 5 4.58 2.34 -9.06
C GLY A 5 4.09 1.86 -7.67
N LEU A 6 2.83 1.49 -7.52
CA LEU A 6 2.25 0.99 -6.27
C LEU A 6 2.08 -0.54 -6.28
N ILE A 7 2.19 -1.16 -5.10
CA ILE A 7 1.79 -2.54 -4.87
C ILE A 7 0.25 -2.56 -4.71
N GLN A 8 -0.44 -3.16 -5.66
CA GLN A 8 -1.85 -3.54 -5.49
C GLN A 8 -1.94 -4.81 -4.63
N PHE A 9 -2.89 -4.85 -3.70
CA PHE A 9 -3.19 -6.03 -2.90
C PHE A 9 -4.70 -6.20 -2.68
N ASP A 10 -5.12 -7.45 -2.43
CA ASP A 10 -6.46 -7.82 -1.99
C ASP A 10 -6.41 -8.37 -0.57
N THR A 11 -6.61 -7.48 0.41
CA THR A 11 -6.87 -7.80 1.81
C THR A 11 -7.66 -6.65 2.43
N ALA A 12 -8.57 -6.95 3.36
CA ALA A 12 -9.45 -5.97 3.98
C ALA A 12 -8.67 -4.80 4.59
N VAL A 13 -8.89 -3.60 4.06
CA VAL A 13 -8.31 -2.35 4.55
C VAL A 13 -9.41 -1.33 4.82
N ASN A 14 -9.33 -0.74 6.01
CA ASN A 14 -10.27 0.24 6.56
C ASN A 14 -9.52 1.51 6.97
N PRO A 15 -10.21 2.64 7.23
CA PRO A 15 -9.61 3.81 7.88
C PRO A 15 -8.86 3.41 9.16
N GLY A 16 -7.64 3.92 9.34
CA GLY A 16 -6.72 3.54 10.41
C GLY A 16 -5.62 2.55 10.01
N ASN A 17 -5.76 1.84 8.88
CA ASN A 17 -4.69 0.96 8.37
C ASN A 17 -3.63 1.74 7.54
N SER A 18 -3.96 2.94 7.03
CA SER A 18 -3.01 3.78 6.30
C SER A 18 -1.82 4.20 7.17
N GLY A 19 -0.61 4.13 6.61
CA GLY A 19 0.66 4.25 7.34
C GLY A 19 1.17 2.95 7.94
N GLY A 20 0.35 1.89 8.01
CA GLY A 20 0.74 0.57 8.49
C GLY A 20 1.60 -0.22 7.49
N PRO A 21 2.42 -1.17 7.95
CA PRO A 21 3.25 -2.00 7.09
C PRO A 21 2.43 -3.08 6.37
N LEU A 22 2.63 -3.20 5.06
CA LEU A 22 2.24 -4.39 4.29
C LEU A 22 3.34 -5.44 4.45
N LEU A 23 3.00 -6.63 4.96
CA LEU A 23 3.93 -7.72 5.23
C LEU A 23 3.81 -8.86 4.21
N ASN A 24 4.92 -9.52 3.88
CA ASN A 24 4.91 -10.80 3.18
C ASN A 24 4.76 -12.00 4.16
N ARG A 25 4.72 -13.22 3.61
CA ARG A 25 4.55 -14.46 4.40
C ARG A 25 5.74 -14.81 5.30
N GLN A 26 6.85 -14.07 5.20
CA GLN A 26 8.05 -14.19 6.01
C GLN A 26 8.10 -13.11 7.10
N GLY A 27 7.07 -12.27 7.22
CA GLY A 27 7.01 -11.15 8.18
C GLY A 27 7.86 -9.94 7.78
N GLN A 28 8.42 -9.93 6.56
CA GLN A 28 9.17 -8.78 6.05
C GLN A 28 8.21 -7.71 5.55
N VAL A 29 8.48 -6.45 5.87
CA VAL A 29 7.78 -5.31 5.26
C VAL A 29 8.10 -5.29 3.77
N ILE A 30 7.07 -5.15 2.93
CA ILE A 30 7.20 -4.99 1.47
C ILE A 30 6.61 -3.66 0.97
N GLY A 31 5.82 -2.97 1.79
CA GLY A 31 5.31 -1.63 1.49
C GLY A 31 4.62 -0.95 2.67
N ILE A 32 4.16 0.29 2.45
CA ILE A 32 3.40 1.11 3.39
C ILE A 32 1.97 1.26 2.84
N VAL A 33 0.97 0.72 3.54
CA VAL A 33 -0.45 0.82 3.17
C VAL A 33 -0.82 2.30 3.08
N THR A 34 -1.31 2.73 1.92
CA THR A 34 -1.53 4.15 1.63
C THR A 34 -3.00 4.45 1.39
N ALA A 35 -3.61 3.80 0.39
CA ALA A 35 -4.94 4.15 -0.11
C ALA A 35 -5.74 2.93 -0.55
N LEU A 36 -7.03 3.16 -0.79
CA LEU A 36 -7.96 2.24 -1.43
C LEU A 36 -8.29 2.73 -2.83
N ALA A 37 -8.52 1.84 -3.79
CA ALA A 37 -9.43 2.19 -4.87
C ALA A 37 -10.85 2.21 -4.28
N ASN A 38 -11.58 3.30 -4.48
CA ASN A 38 -13.02 3.33 -4.28
C ASN A 38 -13.71 3.75 -5.59
N PRO A 39 -13.90 2.83 -6.56
CA PRO A 39 -14.41 3.17 -7.89
C PRO A 39 -15.87 3.61 -7.93
N ALA A 40 -16.58 3.57 -6.79
CA ALA A 40 -18.03 3.70 -6.71
C ALA A 40 -18.52 4.55 -5.52
N GLU A 41 -17.62 5.30 -4.85
CA GLU A 41 -17.89 6.08 -3.63
C GLU A 41 -18.57 5.27 -2.50
N GLN A 42 -18.30 3.97 -2.45
CA GLN A 42 -18.90 3.05 -1.48
C GLN A 42 -18.20 3.11 -0.12
N ASN A 43 -18.97 3.03 0.96
CA ASN A 43 -18.45 3.07 2.34
C ASN A 43 -17.79 1.75 2.80
N PHE A 44 -17.35 0.89 1.88
CA PHE A 44 -16.74 -0.41 2.17
C PHE A 44 -15.62 -0.75 1.18
N PHE A 45 -14.73 -1.67 1.58
CA PHE A 45 -13.60 -2.12 0.77
C PHE A 45 -14.04 -3.05 -0.37
N VAL A 46 -13.56 -2.77 -1.60
CA VAL A 46 -13.97 -3.48 -2.83
C VAL A 46 -12.92 -4.47 -3.37
N GLY A 47 -11.94 -4.89 -2.57
CA GLY A 47 -10.90 -5.85 -2.98
C GLY A 47 -9.64 -5.25 -3.64
N ILE A 48 -9.47 -3.91 -3.58
CA ILE A 48 -8.35 -3.21 -4.22
C ILE A 48 -7.74 -2.17 -3.26
N GLY A 49 -6.66 -2.56 -2.57
CA GLY A 49 -5.83 -1.68 -1.76
C GLY A 49 -4.48 -1.40 -2.43
N PHE A 50 -3.86 -0.28 -2.06
CA PHE A 50 -2.55 0.13 -2.57
C PHE A 50 -1.55 0.45 -1.46
N ALA A 51 -0.31 0.00 -1.63
CA ALA A 51 0.84 0.37 -0.83
C ALA A 51 1.95 0.98 -1.68
N VAL A 52 2.63 2.01 -1.16
CA VAL A 52 3.94 2.42 -1.68
C VAL A 52 4.94 1.30 -1.34
N PRO A 53 5.84 0.87 -2.24
CA PRO A 53 6.80 -0.18 -1.93
C PRO A 53 7.76 0.20 -0.78
N ILE A 54 8.43 -0.78 -0.16
CA ILE A 54 9.41 -0.51 0.92
C ILE A 54 10.80 -0.09 0.40
N GLY A 55 11.14 -0.54 -0.81
CA GLY A 55 12.40 -0.29 -1.64
C GLY A 55 13.17 2.04 -3.34
N THR A 56 12.68 3.33 -3.52
CA THR A 56 11.55 4.28 -3.21
C THR A 56 11.26 4.78 -1.76
N ALA A 57 10.32 4.20 -0.97
CA ALA A 57 10.07 4.47 0.47
C ALA A 57 11.29 4.96 1.30
N VAL A 58 12.27 4.08 1.52
CA VAL A 58 13.59 4.37 2.13
C VAL A 58 14.39 5.45 1.37
N SER A 59 14.41 5.45 0.02
CA SER A 59 15.06 6.51 -0.79
C SER A 59 14.48 7.90 -0.52
N ALA A 60 13.15 8.02 -0.41
CA ALA A 60 12.46 9.26 -0.08
C ALA A 60 12.73 9.74 1.35
N ALA A 61 13.17 8.83 2.24
CA ALA A 61 13.70 9.14 3.57
C ALA A 61 15.23 9.38 3.57
N GLY A 62 15.89 9.41 2.41
CA GLY A 62 17.34 9.64 2.26
C GLY A 62 18.22 8.41 2.49
N GLY A 63 17.65 7.21 2.51
CA GLY A 63 18.39 5.94 2.50
C GLY A 63 18.80 5.49 1.09
N PRO A 64 19.40 4.30 0.95
CA PRO A 64 19.84 3.76 -0.34
C PRO A 64 18.66 3.33 -1.22
N ASP A 65 18.84 3.48 -2.54
CA ASP A 65 17.97 2.93 -3.59
C ASP A 65 18.05 1.39 -3.66
N TYR A 66 16.95 0.76 -4.12
CA TYR A 66 16.61 -0.62 -3.75
C TYR A 66 15.97 -1.49 -4.85
#